data_AF-A0A229NXB3-F1
#
_entry.id   AF-A0A229NXB3-F1
#
_cell.length_a   1.000
_cell.length_b   1.000
_cell.length_c   1.000
_cell.angle_alpha   90.00
_cell.angle_beta   90.00
_cell.angle_gamma   90.00
#
_symmetry.space_group_name_H-M   'P 1'
#
loop_
_entity.id
_entity.type
_entity.pdbx_description
1 polymer ?
#
loop_
_entity_poly.entity_id
_entity_poly.type
_entity_poly.pdbx_seq_one_letter_code
_entity_poly.pdbx_strand_id
1 'polypeptide(L)'
;MIFDRDDFLSSIETYKHQFRNFIEQEKKNLSFLQNRFEQMGIVNSLSKLTTTDYFEFEGDETVAKNEIIHSLHSGLMITTCGRFEYHLILVCEVVQRALEIGVSHKDVHGSGIRNVANYFDALFKLKLSKSSEYKRVIEWLEVRNLLTHHYGTAETDKQFEKIFAVDMSFDHDSNMIFVSMNDCHRLLKDFEIFSLFLFAQLESVADESEEL
;
A
#
# COMPACT_ATOMS: atom_id res chain seq x y z
N MET A 1 -7.06 -12.47 32.55
CA MET A 1 -7.66 -12.04 31.26
C MET A 1 -8.23 -13.32 30.67
N ILE A 2 -9.55 -13.41 30.53
CA ILE A 2 -10.18 -14.58 29.91
C ILE A 2 -10.23 -14.22 28.42
N PHE A 3 -9.47 -14.95 27.61
CA PHE A 3 -9.54 -14.80 26.16
C PHE A 3 -10.86 -15.39 25.69
N ASP A 4 -11.78 -14.54 25.22
CA ASP A 4 -12.99 -15.00 24.54
C ASP A 4 -12.68 -15.21 23.06
N ARG A 5 -12.42 -16.46 22.70
CA ARG A 5 -12.08 -16.86 21.34
C ARG A 5 -13.17 -16.47 20.34
N ASP A 6 -14.43 -16.65 20.70
CA ASP A 6 -15.55 -16.41 19.80
C ASP A 6 -15.74 -14.91 19.56
N ASP A 7 -15.61 -14.08 20.60
CA ASP A 7 -15.66 -12.63 20.47
C ASP A 7 -14.46 -12.08 19.65
N PHE A 8 -13.26 -12.62 19.88
CA PHE A 8 -12.08 -12.28 19.10
C PHE A 8 -12.24 -12.62 17.62
N LEU A 9 -12.59 -13.86 17.29
CA LEU A 9 -12.79 -14.29 15.90
C LEU A 9 -13.92 -13.52 15.21
N SER A 10 -15.03 -13.27 15.91
CA SER A 10 -16.15 -12.46 15.41
C SER A 10 -15.71 -11.03 15.08
N SER A 11 -14.91 -10.42 15.95
CA SER A 11 -14.35 -9.08 15.76
C SER A 11 -13.39 -9.02 14.56
N ILE A 12 -12.51 -10.01 14.43
CA ILE A 12 -11.56 -10.12 13.31
C ILE A 12 -12.29 -10.33 11.98
N GLU A 13 -13.25 -11.27 11.91
CA GLU A 13 -13.99 -11.56 10.69
C GLU A 13 -14.84 -10.35 10.26
N THR A 14 -15.47 -9.66 11.21
CA THR A 14 -16.21 -8.42 10.94
C THR A 14 -15.30 -7.38 10.29
N TYR A 15 -14.11 -7.17 10.83
CA TYR A 15 -13.18 -6.19 10.30
C TYR A 15 -12.56 -6.62 8.96
N LYS A 16 -12.24 -7.91 8.79
CA LYS A 16 -11.79 -8.50 7.53
C LYS A 16 -12.79 -8.25 6.41
N HIS A 17 -14.09 -8.38 6.68
CA HIS A 17 -15.13 -8.04 5.73
C HIS A 17 -15.11 -6.54 5.34
N GLN A 18 -14.99 -5.64 6.33
CA GLN A 18 -14.86 -4.20 6.07
C GLN A 18 -13.63 -3.86 5.24
N PHE A 19 -12.49 -4.48 5.56
CA PHE A 19 -11.23 -4.30 4.85
C PHE A 19 -11.35 -4.79 3.39
N ARG A 20 -11.99 -5.94 3.16
CA ARG A 20 -12.26 -6.43 1.81
C ARG A 20 -13.12 -5.45 1.00
N ASN A 21 -14.15 -4.89 1.62
CA ASN A 21 -15.00 -3.87 0.96
C ASN A 21 -14.19 -2.63 0.59
N PHE A 22 -13.24 -2.20 1.43
CA PHE A 22 -12.29 -1.14 1.11
C PHE A 22 -11.45 -1.49 -0.13
N ILE A 23 -10.79 -2.65 -0.16
CA ILE A 23 -9.98 -3.08 -1.31
C ILE A 23 -10.80 -3.12 -2.61
N GLU A 24 -12.00 -3.70 -2.56
CA GLU A 24 -12.88 -3.77 -3.72
C GLU A 24 -13.35 -2.39 -4.19
N GLN A 25 -13.57 -1.45 -3.27
CA GLN A 25 -13.91 -0.08 -3.63
C GLN A 25 -12.71 0.64 -4.27
N GLU A 26 -11.50 0.46 -3.76
CA GLU A 26 -10.28 1.01 -4.38
C GLU A 26 -10.07 0.42 -5.78
N LYS A 27 -10.23 -0.89 -5.98
CA LYS A 27 -10.17 -1.52 -7.31
C LYS A 27 -11.19 -0.91 -8.28
N LYS A 28 -12.44 -0.69 -7.84
CA LYS A 28 -13.47 -0.03 -8.64
C LYS A 28 -13.09 1.41 -8.99
N ASN A 29 -12.54 2.16 -8.03
CA ASN A 29 -12.09 3.52 -8.25
C ASN A 29 -10.94 3.57 -9.28
N LEU A 30 -9.94 2.68 -9.16
CA LEU A 30 -8.83 2.57 -10.12
C LEU A 30 -9.34 2.27 -11.53
N SER A 31 -10.20 1.25 -11.67
CA SER A 31 -10.80 0.89 -12.96
C SER A 31 -11.65 2.01 -13.56
N PHE A 32 -12.40 2.75 -12.73
CA PHE A 32 -13.15 3.92 -13.17
C PHE A 32 -12.22 5.02 -13.70
N LEU A 33 -11.16 5.35 -12.97
CA LEU A 33 -10.17 6.35 -13.38
C LEU A 33 -9.46 5.95 -14.67
N GLN A 34 -9.03 4.69 -14.77
CA GLN A 34 -8.44 4.15 -15.98
C GLN A 34 -9.36 4.31 -17.20
N ASN A 35 -10.63 3.88 -17.08
CA ASN A 35 -11.62 4.04 -18.14
C ASN A 35 -11.84 5.50 -18.52
N ARG A 36 -11.81 6.43 -17.55
CA ARG A 36 -11.93 7.87 -17.82
C ARG A 36 -10.72 8.40 -18.59
N PHE A 37 -9.51 8.02 -18.22
CA PHE A 37 -8.32 8.40 -18.97
C PHE A 37 -8.35 7.81 -20.40
N GLU A 38 -8.79 6.57 -20.58
CA GLU A 38 -8.97 5.95 -21.90
C GLU A 38 -9.98 6.73 -22.76
N GLN A 39 -11.14 7.10 -22.19
CA GLN A 39 -12.16 7.90 -22.87
C GLN A 39 -11.69 9.29 -23.27
N MET A 40 -10.79 9.89 -22.48
CA MET A 40 -10.19 11.19 -22.78
C MET A 40 -9.11 11.11 -23.88
N GLY A 41 -8.84 9.92 -24.43
CA GLY A 41 -7.78 9.71 -25.43
C GLY A 41 -6.37 9.78 -24.84
N ILE A 42 -6.26 9.80 -23.52
CA ILE A 42 -5.00 9.96 -22.79
C ILE A 42 -4.18 8.64 -22.77
N VAL A 43 -4.83 7.48 -22.83
CA VAL A 43 -4.17 6.17 -22.64
C VAL A 43 -3.62 5.56 -23.93
N ASN A 44 -4.14 5.99 -25.10
CA ASN A 44 -3.65 5.53 -26.40
C ASN A 44 -2.26 6.07 -26.76
N SER A 45 -1.82 7.17 -26.13
CA SER A 45 -0.42 7.60 -26.17
C SER A 45 0.40 6.83 -25.14
N LEU A 46 0.02 6.82 -23.87
CA LEU A 46 0.84 6.30 -22.76
C LEU A 46 1.16 4.80 -22.78
N SER A 47 0.27 3.94 -23.28
CA SER A 47 0.52 2.48 -23.35
C SER A 47 1.55 2.07 -24.42
N LYS A 48 1.92 3.01 -25.31
CA LYS A 48 2.96 2.84 -26.34
C LYS A 48 4.22 3.64 -26.07
N LEU A 49 4.23 4.52 -25.07
CA LEU A 49 5.43 5.28 -24.75
C LEU A 49 6.40 4.37 -24.01
N THR A 50 7.45 3.94 -24.71
CA THR A 50 8.69 3.60 -24.02
C THR A 50 9.25 4.87 -23.36
N THR A 51 10.13 4.74 -22.38
CA THR A 51 10.76 5.87 -21.65
C THR A 51 11.28 6.96 -22.60
N THR A 52 11.75 6.56 -23.79
CA THR A 52 12.24 7.42 -24.86
C THR A 52 11.16 8.28 -25.52
N ASP A 53 9.95 7.74 -25.70
CA ASP A 53 8.88 8.45 -26.41
C ASP A 53 8.22 9.52 -25.53
N TYR A 54 8.38 9.48 -24.20
CA TYR A 54 7.76 10.46 -23.28
C TYR A 54 8.36 11.87 -23.45
N PHE A 55 9.60 11.97 -23.93
CA PHE A 55 10.39 13.20 -24.02
C PHE A 55 10.72 13.65 -25.45
N GLU A 56 10.41 12.83 -26.48
CA GLU A 56 10.58 13.21 -27.90
C GLU A 56 9.39 14.01 -28.48
N PHE A 57 8.32 14.25 -27.72
CA PHE A 57 7.19 15.04 -28.20
C PHE A 57 7.45 16.56 -28.07
N GLU A 58 7.93 17.17 -29.15
CA GLU A 58 7.99 18.62 -29.33
C GLU A 58 6.57 19.21 -29.49
N GLY A 59 5.86 19.36 -28.37
CA GLY A 59 4.58 20.05 -28.29
C GLY A 59 4.19 20.36 -26.85
N ASP A 60 4.19 21.65 -26.50
CA ASP A 60 3.93 22.19 -25.15
C ASP A 60 2.67 21.59 -24.48
N GLU A 61 1.62 21.34 -25.27
CA GLU A 61 0.35 20.80 -24.78
C GLU A 61 0.39 19.30 -24.42
N THR A 62 1.25 18.51 -25.06
CA THR A 62 1.37 17.06 -24.83
C THR A 62 2.22 16.79 -23.59
N VAL A 63 3.30 17.55 -23.41
CA VAL A 63 4.18 17.48 -22.22
C VAL A 63 3.39 17.86 -20.96
N ALA A 64 2.64 18.98 -21.00
CA ALA A 64 1.81 19.40 -19.87
C ALA A 64 0.73 18.36 -19.49
N LYS A 65 0.09 17.72 -20.47
CA LYS A 65 -0.89 16.63 -20.22
C LYS A 65 -0.24 15.45 -19.50
N ASN A 66 0.95 15.06 -19.95
CA ASN A 66 1.72 13.94 -19.43
C ASN A 66 2.13 14.17 -17.95
N GLU A 67 2.67 15.35 -17.63
CA GLU A 67 3.03 15.72 -16.25
C GLU A 67 1.83 15.72 -15.29
N ILE A 68 0.68 16.20 -15.75
CA ILE A 68 -0.57 16.19 -14.95
C ILE A 68 -0.98 14.74 -14.63
N ILE A 69 -0.92 13.83 -15.62
CA ILE A 69 -1.31 12.43 -15.43
C ILE A 69 -0.36 11.73 -14.45
N HIS A 70 0.93 11.94 -14.61
CA HIS A 70 1.93 11.43 -13.69
C HIS A 70 1.69 11.92 -12.25
N SER A 71 1.40 13.21 -12.09
CA SER A 71 1.07 13.82 -10.80
C SER A 71 -0.20 13.22 -10.19
N LEU A 72 -1.22 12.96 -11.01
CA LEU A 72 -2.46 12.31 -10.57
C LEU A 72 -2.22 10.87 -10.08
N HIS A 73 -1.44 10.07 -10.82
CA HIS A 73 -1.09 8.72 -10.41
C HIS A 73 -0.23 8.71 -9.13
N SER A 74 0.72 9.63 -9.00
CA SER A 74 1.52 9.79 -7.79
C SER A 74 0.63 10.14 -6.59
N GLY A 75 -0.30 11.08 -6.76
CA GLY A 75 -1.27 11.43 -5.72
C GLY A 75 -2.17 10.27 -5.31
N LEU A 76 -2.59 9.46 -6.28
CA LEU A 76 -3.37 8.24 -6.04
C LEU A 76 -2.58 7.21 -5.23
N MET A 77 -1.34 6.92 -5.65
CA MET A 77 -0.43 6.02 -4.93
C MET A 77 -0.21 6.46 -3.47
N ILE A 78 0.11 7.73 -3.25
CA ILE A 78 0.31 8.31 -1.92
C ILE A 78 -0.96 8.15 -1.06
N THR A 79 -2.13 8.47 -1.64
CA THR A 79 -3.42 8.39 -0.93
C THR A 79 -3.77 6.95 -0.57
N THR A 80 -3.57 6.00 -1.50
CA THR A 80 -3.81 4.57 -1.26
C THR A 80 -2.91 4.04 -0.14
N CYS A 81 -1.63 4.40 -0.12
CA CYS A 81 -0.71 4.08 0.99
C CYS A 81 -1.23 4.62 2.33
N GLY A 82 -1.68 5.87 2.39
CA GLY A 82 -2.20 6.47 3.62
C GLY A 82 -3.49 5.80 4.13
N ARG A 83 -4.41 5.47 3.22
CA ARG A 83 -5.64 4.74 3.56
C ARG A 83 -5.35 3.34 4.07
N PHE A 84 -4.43 2.63 3.42
CA PHE A 84 -4.03 1.30 3.83
C PHE A 84 -3.39 1.29 5.22
N GLU A 85 -2.49 2.24 5.49
CA GLU A 85 -1.88 2.43 6.82
C GLU A 85 -2.93 2.68 7.90
N TYR A 86 -3.93 3.53 7.61
CA TYR A 86 -5.06 3.77 8.50
C TYR A 86 -5.86 2.48 8.79
N HIS A 87 -6.13 1.67 7.78
CA HIS A 87 -6.83 0.40 7.98
C HIS A 87 -6.04 -0.58 8.84
N LEU A 88 -4.71 -0.67 8.68
CA LEU A 88 -3.87 -1.52 9.53
C LEU A 88 -3.87 -1.06 11.01
N ILE A 89 -3.93 0.25 11.25
CA ILE A 89 -4.10 0.80 12.61
C ILE A 89 -5.43 0.33 13.21
N LEU A 90 -6.51 0.39 12.44
CA LEU A 90 -7.82 -0.09 12.90
C LEU A 90 -7.82 -1.60 13.22
N VAL A 91 -7.07 -2.44 12.49
CA VAL A 91 -6.89 -3.86 12.87
C VAL A 91 -6.30 -3.99 14.26
N CYS A 92 -5.25 -3.21 14.58
CA CYS A 92 -4.67 -3.19 15.92
C CYS A 92 -5.69 -2.78 16.99
N GLU A 93 -6.49 -1.76 16.72
CA GLU A 93 -7.54 -1.30 17.65
C GLU A 93 -8.63 -2.33 17.87
N VAL A 94 -9.00 -3.09 16.84
CA VAL A 94 -9.96 -4.21 16.94
C VAL A 94 -9.36 -5.31 17.83
N VAL A 95 -8.12 -5.73 17.56
CA VAL A 95 -7.41 -6.73 18.36
C VAL A 95 -7.28 -6.30 19.82
N GLN A 96 -6.90 -5.05 20.07
CA GLN A 96 -6.76 -4.52 21.43
C GLN A 96 -8.07 -4.57 22.21
N ARG A 97 -9.17 -4.19 21.58
CA ARG A 97 -10.50 -4.23 22.19
C ARG A 97 -10.95 -5.65 22.48
N ALA A 98 -10.83 -6.55 21.51
CA ALA A 98 -11.23 -7.94 21.65
C ALA A 98 -10.42 -8.69 22.73
N LEU A 99 -9.17 -8.30 22.95
CA LEU A 99 -8.31 -8.88 23.97
C LEU A 99 -8.34 -8.14 25.31
N GLU A 100 -9.15 -7.07 25.45
CA GLU A 100 -9.16 -6.20 26.62
C GLU A 100 -7.77 -5.71 27.05
N ILE A 101 -6.83 -5.55 26.10
CA ILE A 101 -5.46 -5.14 26.41
C ILE A 101 -5.45 -3.64 26.65
N GLY A 102 -5.19 -3.24 27.90
CA GLY A 102 -4.89 -1.86 28.23
C GLY A 102 -3.54 -1.44 27.64
N VAL A 103 -3.56 -0.73 26.52
CA VAL A 103 -2.36 -0.15 25.89
C VAL A 103 -2.56 1.34 25.67
N SER A 104 -1.51 2.13 25.85
CA SER A 104 -1.59 3.57 25.65
C SER A 104 -1.81 3.85 24.16
N HIS A 105 -2.67 4.82 23.84
CA HIS A 105 -2.94 5.26 22.46
C HIS A 105 -1.64 5.61 21.68
N LYS A 106 -0.53 5.89 22.39
CA LYS A 106 0.78 6.25 21.82
C LYS A 106 1.57 5.06 21.26
N ASP A 107 1.23 3.83 21.64
CA ASP A 107 1.96 2.64 21.16
C ASP A 107 1.55 2.25 19.72
N VAL A 108 0.40 2.77 19.25
CA VAL A 108 -0.14 2.53 17.90
C VAL A 108 -0.14 3.81 17.04
N HIS A 109 -0.30 5.00 17.64
CA HIS A 109 -0.26 6.26 16.91
C HIS A 109 1.16 6.77 16.69
N GLY A 110 1.57 6.87 15.42
CA GLY A 110 2.70 7.72 15.01
C GLY A 110 3.85 7.03 14.28
N SER A 111 3.78 5.75 13.92
CA SER A 111 4.81 5.14 13.05
C SER A 111 4.34 3.95 12.18
N GLY A 112 3.10 4.05 11.68
CA GLY A 112 2.62 3.33 10.50
C GLY A 112 2.70 1.81 10.48
N ILE A 113 2.68 1.26 9.25
CA ILE A 113 2.64 -0.18 8.95
C ILE A 113 3.74 -0.96 9.66
N ARG A 114 4.92 -0.35 9.85
CA ARG A 114 6.05 -0.96 10.55
C ARG A 114 5.72 -1.26 12.02
N ASN A 115 5.07 -0.34 12.71
CA ASN A 115 4.65 -0.55 14.10
C ASN A 115 3.56 -1.60 14.21
N VAL A 116 2.63 -1.66 13.26
CA VAL A 116 1.59 -2.69 13.23
C VAL A 116 2.20 -4.09 13.18
N ALA A 117 3.17 -4.31 12.29
CA ALA A 117 3.86 -5.60 12.21
C ALA A 117 4.64 -5.92 13.49
N ASN A 118 5.38 -4.94 14.04
CA ASN A 118 6.12 -5.12 15.28
C ASN A 118 5.19 -5.42 16.48
N TYR A 119 4.03 -4.77 16.54
CA TYR A 119 3.02 -4.97 17.57
C TYR A 119 2.52 -6.42 17.57
N PHE A 120 2.10 -6.92 16.41
CA PHE A 120 1.63 -8.30 16.28
C PHE A 120 2.75 -9.33 16.47
N ASP A 121 3.98 -9.04 16.03
CA ASP A 121 5.14 -9.89 16.29
C ASP A 121 5.45 -10.01 17.78
N ALA A 122 5.32 -8.92 18.53
CA ALA A 122 5.53 -8.92 19.98
C ALA A 122 4.40 -9.62 20.73
N LEU A 123 3.15 -9.35 20.35
CA LEU A 123 1.97 -9.84 21.05
C LEU A 123 1.73 -11.34 20.80
N PHE A 124 1.87 -11.78 19.55
CA PHE A 124 1.44 -13.11 19.10
C PHE A 124 2.58 -13.95 18.50
N LYS A 125 3.81 -13.42 18.42
CA LYS A 125 4.97 -14.12 17.83
C LYS A 125 4.80 -14.52 16.34
N LEU A 126 3.99 -13.78 15.59
CA LEU A 126 3.61 -14.10 14.20
C LEU A 126 4.74 -13.96 13.15
N LYS A 127 5.83 -13.25 13.47
CA LYS A 127 6.97 -13.00 12.55
C LYS A 127 6.55 -12.32 11.23
N LEU A 128 5.50 -11.51 11.24
CA LEU A 128 5.04 -10.67 10.12
C LEU A 128 6.19 -9.84 9.54
N SER A 129 7.02 -9.21 10.38
CA SER A 129 8.13 -8.36 9.93
C SER A 129 9.18 -9.09 9.07
N LYS A 130 9.17 -10.44 9.09
CA LYS A 130 10.09 -11.28 8.32
C LYS A 130 9.47 -11.81 7.03
N SER A 131 8.17 -11.66 6.84
CA SER A 131 7.44 -12.21 5.70
C SER A 131 7.76 -11.46 4.40
N SER A 132 7.62 -12.16 3.27
CA SER A 132 7.77 -11.56 1.93
C SER A 132 6.71 -10.50 1.67
N GLU A 133 5.49 -10.73 2.11
CA GLU A 133 4.32 -9.87 1.93
C GLU A 133 4.55 -8.53 2.65
N TYR A 134 5.06 -8.58 3.89
CA TYR A 134 5.42 -7.38 4.63
C TYR A 134 6.55 -6.61 3.95
N LYS A 135 7.63 -7.30 3.54
CA LYS A 135 8.75 -6.65 2.85
C LYS A 135 8.28 -5.91 1.60
N ARG A 136 7.38 -6.53 0.83
CA ARG A 136 6.82 -5.93 -0.37
C ARG A 136 6.04 -4.64 -0.08
N VAL A 137 5.23 -4.63 0.98
CA VAL A 137 4.54 -3.42 1.45
C VAL A 137 5.53 -2.34 1.87
N ILE A 138 6.62 -2.70 2.56
CA ILE A 138 7.64 -1.74 2.96
C ILE A 138 8.35 -1.12 1.76
N GLU A 139 8.66 -1.90 0.71
CA GLU A 139 9.25 -1.38 -0.53
C GLU A 139 8.35 -0.30 -1.16
N TRP A 140 7.04 -0.52 -1.19
CA TRP A 140 6.07 0.49 -1.67
C TRP A 140 6.05 1.76 -0.81
N LEU A 141 6.14 1.63 0.52
CA LEU A 141 6.21 2.79 1.41
C LEU A 141 7.49 3.60 1.20
N GLU A 142 8.60 2.92 0.92
CA GLU A 142 9.86 3.60 0.62
C GLU A 142 9.76 4.43 -0.66
N VAL A 143 9.08 3.93 -1.69
CA VAL A 143 8.80 4.72 -2.89
C VAL A 143 7.82 5.85 -2.61
N ARG A 144 6.75 5.62 -1.82
CA ARG A 144 5.83 6.69 -1.39
C ARG A 144 6.57 7.85 -0.71
N ASN A 145 7.58 7.54 0.09
CA ASN A 145 8.41 8.56 0.75
C ASN A 145 9.23 9.37 -0.26
N LEU A 146 9.75 8.74 -1.32
CA LEU A 146 10.43 9.45 -2.41
C LEU A 146 9.49 10.38 -3.16
N LEU A 147 8.29 9.91 -3.50
CA LEU A 147 7.27 10.74 -4.15
C LEU A 147 6.86 11.94 -3.29
N THR A 148 6.76 11.76 -1.97
CA THR A 148 6.26 12.80 -1.05
C THR A 148 7.34 13.81 -0.64
N HIS A 149 8.57 13.36 -0.41
CA HIS A 149 9.62 14.19 0.20
C HIS A 149 10.71 14.63 -0.78
N HIS A 150 10.87 13.91 -1.89
CA HIS A 150 11.87 14.22 -2.92
C HIS A 150 11.22 14.61 -4.25
N TYR A 151 9.93 14.97 -4.24
CA TYR A 151 9.17 15.32 -5.44
C TYR A 151 9.24 14.25 -6.54
N GLY A 152 9.46 12.98 -6.15
CA GLY A 152 9.63 11.86 -7.07
C GLY A 152 11.01 11.77 -7.72
N THR A 153 12.01 12.55 -7.31
CA THR A 153 13.37 12.46 -7.84
C THR A 153 14.26 11.53 -7.00
N ALA A 154 15.01 10.65 -7.65
CA ALA A 154 16.04 9.84 -7.03
C ALA A 154 17.44 10.46 -7.25
N GLU A 155 18.21 10.60 -6.19
CA GLU A 155 19.54 11.26 -6.21
C GLU A 155 20.67 10.32 -5.79
N THR A 156 20.34 9.14 -5.26
CA THR A 156 21.31 8.19 -4.70
C THR A 156 21.00 6.76 -5.11
N ASP A 157 22.04 5.91 -5.19
CA ASP A 157 21.90 4.48 -5.53
C ASP A 157 20.87 3.78 -4.63
N LYS A 158 20.84 4.12 -3.34
CA LYS A 158 19.86 3.59 -2.37
C LYS A 158 18.42 3.95 -2.71
N GLN A 159 18.18 5.08 -3.37
CA GLN A 159 16.84 5.47 -3.81
C GLN A 159 16.44 4.70 -5.07
N PHE A 160 17.38 4.51 -6.00
CA PHE A 160 17.17 3.66 -7.17
C PHE A 160 16.88 2.21 -6.79
N GLU A 161 17.62 1.63 -5.82
CA GLU A 161 17.35 0.29 -5.29
C GLU A 161 15.89 0.12 -4.84
N LYS A 162 15.30 1.15 -4.21
CA LYS A 162 13.89 1.13 -3.77
C LYS A 162 12.90 1.12 -4.93
N ILE A 163 13.20 1.90 -5.98
CA ILE A 163 12.38 1.98 -7.21
C ILE A 163 12.42 0.64 -7.94
N PHE A 164 13.63 0.05 -8.07
CA PHE A 164 13.81 -1.26 -8.68
C PHE A 164 13.15 -2.39 -7.90
N ALA A 165 13.13 -2.29 -6.56
CA ALA A 165 12.48 -3.30 -5.73
C ALA A 165 11.02 -3.48 -6.13
N VAL A 166 10.28 -2.41 -6.39
CA VAL A 166 8.88 -2.46 -6.84
C VAL A 166 8.70 -2.49 -8.37
N ASP A 167 9.79 -2.61 -9.13
CA ASP A 167 9.80 -2.67 -10.59
C ASP A 167 9.12 -1.44 -11.23
N MET A 168 9.34 -0.26 -10.64
CA MET A 168 8.83 1.00 -11.18
C MET A 168 9.80 1.60 -12.20
N SER A 169 9.23 2.30 -13.18
CA SER A 169 10.00 3.03 -14.19
C SER A 169 10.44 4.40 -13.66
N PHE A 170 11.53 4.92 -14.20
CA PHE A 170 11.98 6.28 -13.97
C PHE A 170 12.63 6.83 -15.25
N ASP A 171 12.70 8.15 -15.35
CA ASP A 171 13.42 8.84 -16.40
C ASP A 171 14.92 8.91 -16.06
N HIS A 172 15.78 8.47 -16.97
CA HIS A 172 17.23 8.47 -16.76
C HIS A 172 17.85 9.87 -16.84
N ASP A 173 17.22 10.81 -17.55
CA ASP A 173 17.79 12.16 -17.72
C ASP A 173 17.47 13.06 -16.53
N SER A 174 16.23 13.01 -16.02
CA SER A 174 15.79 13.77 -14.84
C SER A 174 15.84 13.00 -13.52
N ASN A 175 16.12 11.70 -13.54
CA ASN A 175 16.01 10.79 -12.39
C ASN A 175 14.62 10.80 -11.72
N MET A 176 13.58 11.17 -12.46
CA MET A 176 12.21 11.28 -11.95
C MET A 176 11.50 9.92 -12.05
N ILE A 177 10.92 9.47 -10.94
CA ILE A 177 10.08 8.27 -10.88
C ILE A 177 8.85 8.50 -11.75
N PHE A 178 8.51 7.53 -12.59
CA PHE A 178 7.28 7.55 -13.37
C PHE A 178 6.24 6.59 -12.77
N VAL A 179 5.18 7.15 -12.18
CA VAL A 179 4.05 6.39 -11.64
C VAL A 179 3.00 6.19 -12.74
N SER A 180 2.76 4.93 -13.09
CA SER A 180 1.71 4.49 -14.00
C SER A 180 0.46 4.02 -13.25
N MET A 181 -0.66 3.89 -13.95
CA MET A 181 -1.85 3.25 -13.41
C MET A 181 -1.62 1.78 -13.05
N ASN A 182 -0.75 1.08 -13.81
CA ASN A 182 -0.38 -0.30 -13.51
C ASN A 182 0.36 -0.40 -12.17
N ASP A 183 1.18 0.60 -11.82
CA ASP A 183 1.83 0.65 -10.49
C ASP A 183 0.80 0.78 -9.37
N CYS A 184 -0.24 1.59 -9.56
CA CYS A 184 -1.33 1.71 -8.60
C CYS A 184 -2.08 0.37 -8.41
N HIS A 185 -2.31 -0.38 -9.50
CA HIS A 185 -2.90 -1.73 -9.42
C HIS A 185 -1.98 -2.72 -8.70
N ARG A 186 -0.68 -2.72 -9.00
CA ARG A 186 0.31 -3.59 -8.34
C ARG A 186 0.41 -3.29 -6.84
N LEU A 187 0.46 -2.02 -6.46
CA LEU A 187 0.40 -1.57 -5.07
C LEU A 187 -0.80 -2.17 -4.34
N LEU A 188 -2.00 -1.99 -4.91
CA LEU A 188 -3.23 -2.44 -4.27
C LEU A 188 -3.28 -3.97 -4.14
N LYS A 189 -2.75 -4.70 -5.13
CA LYS A 189 -2.62 -6.15 -5.08
C LYS A 189 -1.68 -6.61 -3.97
N ASP A 190 -0.52 -5.97 -3.82
CA ASP A 190 0.43 -6.31 -2.76
C ASP A 190 -0.14 -5.99 -1.37
N PHE A 191 -0.94 -4.92 -1.24
CA PHE A 191 -1.68 -4.59 -0.02
C PHE A 191 -2.76 -5.64 0.32
N GLU A 192 -3.51 -6.11 -0.68
CA GLU A 192 -4.49 -7.18 -0.52
C GLU A 192 -3.81 -8.47 -0.05
N ILE A 193 -2.69 -8.87 -0.68
CA ILE A 193 -1.93 -10.07 -0.33
C ILE A 193 -1.44 -9.99 1.13
N PHE A 194 -0.83 -8.87 1.53
CA PHE A 194 -0.38 -8.70 2.92
C PHE A 194 -1.53 -8.76 3.91
N SER A 195 -2.69 -8.20 3.57
CA SER A 195 -3.85 -8.20 4.45
C SER A 195 -4.43 -9.60 4.63
N LEU A 196 -4.54 -10.37 3.55
CA LEU A 196 -4.97 -11.77 3.61
C LEU A 196 -4.01 -12.60 4.47
N PHE A 197 -2.70 -12.37 4.31
CA PHE A 197 -1.68 -13.00 5.15
C PHE A 197 -1.86 -12.61 6.63
N LEU A 198 -1.99 -11.32 6.94
CA LEU A 198 -2.20 -10.83 8.30
C LEU A 198 -3.44 -11.45 8.96
N PHE A 199 -4.59 -11.44 8.28
CA PHE A 199 -5.82 -12.01 8.85
C PHE A 199 -5.69 -13.52 9.08
N ALA A 200 -5.06 -14.26 8.15
CA ALA A 200 -4.81 -15.69 8.34
C ALA A 200 -3.92 -15.96 9.58
N GLN A 201 -2.91 -15.11 9.81
CA GLN A 201 -2.06 -15.20 11.00
C GLN A 201 -2.83 -14.86 12.29
N LEU A 202 -3.75 -13.89 12.27
CA LEU A 202 -4.58 -13.56 13.43
C LEU A 202 -5.59 -14.67 13.73
N GLU A 203 -6.17 -15.28 12.71
CA GLU A 203 -7.08 -16.43 12.85
C GLU A 203 -6.36 -17.64 13.46
N SER A 204 -5.12 -17.93 13.05
CA SER A 204 -4.36 -19.06 13.62
C SER A 204 -4.04 -18.89 15.11
N VAL A 205 -3.91 -17.65 15.61
CA VAL A 205 -3.72 -17.39 17.05
C VAL A 205 -4.92 -17.87 17.85
N ALA A 206 -6.13 -17.67 17.33
CA ALA A 206 -7.34 -18.10 17.99
C ALA A 206 -7.45 -19.63 18.04
N ASP A 207 -6.93 -20.33 17.04
CA ASP A 207 -6.92 -21.80 16.99
C ASP A 207 -5.88 -22.41 17.94
N GLU A 208 -4.67 -21.83 18.01
CA GLU A 208 -3.61 -22.29 18.95
C GLU A 208 -3.98 -22.09 20.43
N SER A 209 -4.89 -21.16 20.73
CA SER A 209 -5.37 -20.91 22.09
C SER A 209 -6.31 -22.00 22.64
N GLU A 210 -6.83 -22.90 21.80
CA GLU A 210 -7.64 -24.05 22.25
C GLU A 210 -6.79 -25.22 22.79
N GLU A 211 -5.48 -25.24 22.51
CA GLU A 211 -4.57 -26.32 22.93
C GLU A 211 -3.84 -26.06 24.26
N LEU A 212 -4.12 -24.93 24.94
CA LEU A 212 -3.54 -24.52 26.23
C LEU A 212 -4.53 -24.64 27.39
#